data_AF-A0A4U0YKE9-F1
#
_entry.id   AF-A0A4U0YKE9-F1
#
_cell.length_a   1.000
_cell.length_b   1.000
_cell.length_c   1.000
_cell.angle_alpha   90.00
_cell.angle_beta   90.00
_cell.angle_gamma   90.00
#
_symmetry.space_group_name_H-M   'P 1'
#
loop_
_entity.id
_entity.type
_entity.pdbx_description
1 polymer ?
#
loop_
_entity_poly.entity_id
_entity_poly.type
_entity_poly.pdbx_seq_one_letter_code
_entity_poly.pdbx_strand_id
1 'polypeptide(L)'
;MIKRALLFACLMPAIAMASDNRPWGTAELNEKDYQPDKVVYDVAAKDAEALNSIIGRVSHLNNEYAGDVFDAHIVVVLHGDEIPLFTVEKYEENKELMERAQSLTVAGNIEYRMCAAAAALHDVEPEDVHGFVNVVPMADAEIIELQHQGYAYMK
;
A
#
# COMPACT_ATOMS: atom_id res chain seq x y z
N MET A 1 49.95 -33.45 -53.04
CA MET A 1 48.52 -33.65 -52.69
C MET A 1 48.25 -32.99 -51.36
N ILE A 2 47.38 -31.98 -51.40
CA ILE A 2 47.02 -31.10 -50.29
C ILE A 2 46.07 -31.85 -49.34
N LYS A 3 46.31 -31.79 -48.03
CA LYS A 3 45.23 -31.92 -47.03
C LYS A 3 45.36 -30.79 -46.02
N ARG A 4 44.49 -29.79 -46.20
CA ARG A 4 44.27 -28.65 -45.31
C ARG A 4 43.80 -29.15 -43.94
N ALA A 5 44.55 -28.83 -42.89
CA ALA A 5 44.05 -28.94 -41.53
C ALA A 5 43.16 -27.72 -41.26
N LEU A 6 41.85 -27.94 -41.08
CA LEU A 6 40.92 -26.91 -40.62
C LEU A 6 41.12 -26.75 -39.10
N LEU A 7 41.71 -25.64 -38.67
CA LEU A 7 41.66 -25.21 -37.27
C LEU A 7 40.29 -24.57 -37.01
N PHE A 8 39.47 -25.22 -36.19
CA PHE A 8 38.24 -24.64 -35.66
C PHE A 8 38.61 -23.77 -34.45
N ALA A 9 38.68 -22.45 -34.65
CA ALA A 9 38.86 -21.50 -33.57
C ALA A 9 37.53 -21.37 -32.79
N CYS A 10 37.45 -21.96 -31.61
CA CYS A 10 36.37 -21.69 -30.67
C CYS A 10 36.48 -20.24 -30.18
N LEU A 11 35.61 -19.36 -30.69
CA LEU A 11 35.33 -18.09 -30.03
C LEU A 11 34.59 -18.38 -28.72
N MET A 12 35.29 -18.31 -27.60
CA MET A 12 34.63 -18.16 -26.30
C MET A 12 34.09 -16.73 -26.20
N PRO A 13 32.77 -16.53 -25.98
CA PRO A 13 32.26 -15.20 -25.69
C PRO A 13 32.88 -14.72 -24.36
N ALA A 14 33.55 -13.58 -24.40
CA ALA A 14 34.03 -12.92 -23.20
C ALA A 14 32.80 -12.45 -22.40
N ILE A 15 32.47 -13.19 -21.34
CA ILE A 15 31.49 -12.73 -20.35
C ILE A 15 32.18 -11.60 -19.59
N ALA A 16 31.80 -10.37 -19.89
CA ALA A 16 32.20 -9.21 -19.10
C ALA A 16 31.59 -9.38 -17.71
N MET A 17 32.40 -9.80 -16.74
CA MET A 17 32.03 -9.77 -15.33
C MET A 17 31.93 -8.28 -14.95
N ALA A 18 30.72 -7.78 -14.77
CA ALA A 18 30.50 -6.46 -14.23
C ALA A 18 31.20 -6.37 -12.88
N SER A 19 32.12 -5.41 -12.70
CA SER A 19 32.76 -5.19 -11.42
C SER A 19 31.70 -4.74 -10.43
N ASP A 20 31.36 -5.60 -9.49
CA ASP A 20 30.42 -5.27 -8.43
C ASP A 20 31.05 -4.19 -7.52
N ASN A 21 30.64 -2.94 -7.71
CA ASN A 21 31.15 -1.77 -6.98
C ASN A 21 30.42 -1.54 -5.64
N ARG A 22 29.97 -2.62 -4.99
CA ARG A 22 29.37 -2.60 -3.65
C ARG A 22 30.46 -2.92 -2.61
N PRO A 23 31.15 -1.91 -2.02
CA PRO A 23 32.29 -2.13 -1.11
C PRO A 23 31.91 -2.86 0.18
N TRP A 24 30.62 -2.99 0.48
CA TRP A 24 30.09 -3.70 1.64
C TRP A 24 29.19 -4.89 1.27
N GLY A 25 29.28 -5.39 0.03
CA GLY A 25 28.49 -6.53 -0.44
C GLY A 25 27.01 -6.21 -0.65
N THR A 26 26.19 -7.26 -0.69
CA THR A 26 24.73 -7.18 -0.80
C THR A 26 24.06 -7.49 0.52
N ALA A 27 22.90 -6.88 0.75
CA ALA A 27 22.04 -7.27 1.85
C ALA A 27 21.53 -8.71 1.65
N GLU A 28 21.35 -9.42 2.76
CA GLU A 28 20.65 -10.71 2.80
C GLU A 28 19.20 -10.46 3.22
N LEU A 29 18.28 -11.21 2.60
CA LEU A 29 16.89 -11.22 3.03
C LEU A 29 16.79 -12.04 4.32
N ASN A 30 16.37 -11.39 5.40
CA ASN A 30 16.07 -12.06 6.67
C ASN A 30 14.59 -12.41 6.70
N GLU A 31 14.24 -13.63 6.27
CA GLU A 31 12.88 -14.14 6.33
C GLU A 31 12.39 -14.22 7.79
N LYS A 32 11.15 -13.77 8.03
CA LYS A 32 10.50 -13.74 9.34
C LYS A 32 9.02 -14.02 9.17
N ASP A 33 8.46 -14.74 10.13
CA ASP A 33 7.01 -14.91 10.26
C ASP A 33 6.45 -13.81 11.17
N TYR A 34 5.60 -12.96 10.62
CA TYR A 34 4.92 -11.90 11.37
C TYR A 34 3.55 -12.39 11.84
N GLN A 35 3.21 -12.10 13.10
CA GLN A 35 1.87 -12.40 13.63
C GLN A 35 0.89 -11.29 13.22
N PRO A 36 -0.36 -11.65 12.84
CA PRO A 36 -1.45 -10.70 12.65
C PRO A 36 -1.64 -9.76 13.85
N ASP A 37 -2.00 -8.50 13.58
CA ASP A 37 -2.28 -7.51 14.62
C ASP A 37 -3.31 -6.46 14.15
N LYS A 38 -3.78 -5.65 15.09
CA LYS A 38 -4.63 -4.49 14.84
C LYS A 38 -3.78 -3.26 14.55
N VAL A 39 -4.06 -2.58 13.45
CA VAL A 39 -3.23 -1.47 12.96
C VAL A 39 -4.10 -0.32 12.51
N VAL A 40 -3.73 0.91 12.88
CA VAL A 40 -4.30 2.14 12.36
C VAL A 40 -3.28 2.89 11.52
N TYR A 41 -3.62 3.17 10.27
CA TYR A 41 -2.86 4.05 9.38
C TYR A 41 -3.45 5.47 9.46
N ASP A 42 -2.63 6.41 9.91
CA ASP A 42 -2.88 7.85 9.84
C ASP A 42 -2.47 8.35 8.44
N VAL A 43 -3.46 8.63 7.59
CA VAL A 43 -3.26 8.99 6.19
C VAL A 43 -3.65 10.44 5.94
N ALA A 44 -2.68 11.19 5.45
CA ALA A 44 -2.85 12.51 4.84
C ALA A 44 -2.00 12.57 3.56
N ALA A 45 -2.48 11.92 2.50
CA ALA A 45 -1.80 11.79 1.23
C ALA A 45 -2.05 13.02 0.34
N LYS A 46 -0.97 13.64 -0.12
CA LYS A 46 -1.00 14.84 -0.96
C LYS A 46 -1.61 14.65 -2.37
N ASP A 47 -1.64 13.42 -2.88
CA ASP A 47 -2.07 13.09 -4.24
C ASP A 47 -2.43 11.60 -4.39
N ALA A 48 -3.00 11.25 -5.54
CA ALA A 48 -3.41 9.89 -5.85
C ALA A 48 -2.24 8.89 -5.90
N GLU A 49 -1.05 9.32 -6.30
CA GLU A 49 0.15 8.48 -6.31
C GLU A 49 0.57 8.12 -4.88
N ALA A 50 0.61 9.10 -3.98
CA ALA A 50 0.89 8.90 -2.57
C ALA A 50 -0.16 7.98 -1.92
N LEU A 51 -1.45 8.20 -2.19
CA LEU A 51 -2.52 7.33 -1.69
C LEU A 51 -2.36 5.89 -2.21
N ASN A 52 -2.09 5.70 -3.50
CA ASN A 52 -1.88 4.37 -4.07
C ASN A 52 -0.67 3.65 -3.45
N SER A 53 0.39 4.38 -3.11
CA SER A 53 1.55 3.83 -2.39
C SER A 53 1.17 3.34 -0.98
N ILE A 54 0.35 4.12 -0.26
CA ILE A 54 -0.15 3.75 1.07
C ILE A 54 -1.09 2.54 0.99
N ILE A 55 -2.04 2.52 0.05
CA ILE A 55 -2.91 1.36 -0.20
C ILE A 55 -2.06 0.12 -0.57
N GLY A 56 -0.96 0.33 -1.30
CA GLY A 56 0.07 -0.68 -1.52
C GLY A 56 0.61 -1.25 -0.22
N ARG A 57 1.08 -0.40 0.71
CA ARG A 57 1.60 -0.82 2.02
C ARG A 57 0.55 -1.59 2.83
N VAL A 58 -0.70 -1.12 2.87
CA VAL A 58 -1.82 -1.79 3.55
C VAL A 58 -2.04 -3.20 2.98
N SER A 59 -2.09 -3.32 1.66
CA SER A 59 -2.24 -4.62 0.98
C SER A 59 -1.06 -5.57 1.27
N HIS A 60 0.17 -5.07 1.27
CA HIS A 60 1.34 -5.89 1.59
C HIS A 60 1.32 -6.36 3.04
N LEU A 61 0.99 -5.49 3.99
CA LEU A 61 0.88 -5.88 5.39
C LEU A 61 -0.18 -6.97 5.59
N ASN A 62 -1.34 -6.83 4.94
CA ASN A 62 -2.38 -7.86 4.98
C ASN A 62 -1.88 -9.20 4.41
N ASN A 63 -1.04 -9.18 3.37
CA ASN A 63 -0.44 -10.40 2.82
C ASN A 63 0.58 -11.03 3.77
N GLU A 64 1.39 -10.24 4.49
CA GLU A 64 2.29 -10.73 5.54
C GLU A 64 1.52 -11.40 6.68
N TYR A 65 0.29 -10.95 6.94
CA TYR A 65 -0.66 -11.58 7.87
C TYR A 65 -1.44 -12.74 7.24
N ALA A 66 -1.04 -13.22 6.06
CA ALA A 66 -1.72 -14.27 5.29
C ALA A 66 -3.23 -14.00 5.03
N GLY A 67 -3.64 -12.72 5.07
CA GLY A 67 -5.04 -12.33 4.98
C GLY A 67 -5.89 -12.84 6.15
N ASP A 68 -5.32 -13.02 7.34
CA ASP A 68 -6.06 -13.43 8.53
C ASP A 68 -7.14 -12.40 8.90
N VAL A 69 -8.39 -12.74 8.68
CA VAL A 69 -9.54 -11.86 8.95
C VAL A 69 -10.05 -11.91 10.38
N PHE A 70 -9.51 -12.81 11.21
CA PHE A 70 -9.95 -12.99 12.60
C PHE A 70 -9.05 -12.24 13.56
N ASP A 71 -7.74 -12.32 13.35
CA ASP A 71 -6.75 -11.73 14.25
C ASP A 71 -6.19 -10.40 13.72
N ALA A 72 -6.13 -10.19 12.39
CA ALA A 72 -5.74 -8.89 11.83
C ALA A 72 -6.94 -7.95 11.70
N HIS A 73 -6.71 -6.66 11.95
CA HIS A 73 -7.66 -5.62 11.57
C HIS A 73 -6.94 -4.32 11.24
N ILE A 74 -7.08 -3.82 10.02
CA ILE A 74 -6.38 -2.64 9.53
C ILE A 74 -7.38 -1.52 9.25
N VAL A 75 -7.27 -0.42 9.99
CA VAL A 75 -8.09 0.77 9.77
C VAL A 75 -7.24 1.85 9.12
N VAL A 76 -7.71 2.37 7.98
CA VAL A 76 -7.08 3.47 7.25
C VAL A 76 -7.87 4.73 7.52
N VAL A 77 -7.33 5.63 8.35
CA VAL A 77 -7.98 6.90 8.72
C VAL A 77 -7.53 8.00 7.76
N LEU A 78 -8.47 8.52 6.97
CA LEU A 78 -8.28 9.49 5.90
C LEU A 78 -8.61 10.90 6.39
N HIS A 79 -7.67 11.84 6.25
CA HIS A 79 -7.87 13.22 6.70
C HIS A 79 -6.99 14.27 6.00
N GLY A 80 -6.42 13.95 4.83
CA GLY A 80 -5.66 14.91 4.03
C GLY A 80 -6.30 15.25 2.68
N ASP A 81 -5.44 15.70 1.76
CA ASP A 81 -5.81 16.11 0.40
C ASP A 81 -6.36 14.96 -0.46
N GLU A 82 -6.27 13.72 0.02
CA GLU A 82 -6.82 12.55 -0.65
C GLU A 82 -8.34 12.43 -0.58
N ILE A 83 -9.01 13.18 0.31
CA ILE A 83 -10.46 13.06 0.53
C ILE A 83 -11.28 13.18 -0.76
N PRO A 84 -11.07 14.20 -1.63
CA PRO A 84 -11.82 14.33 -2.88
C PRO A 84 -11.65 13.13 -3.82
N LEU A 85 -10.62 12.30 -3.65
CA LEU A 85 -10.40 11.13 -4.50
C LEU A 85 -11.46 10.04 -4.27
N PHE A 86 -12.09 10.03 -3.09
CA PHE A 86 -13.10 9.05 -2.67
C PHE A 86 -14.54 9.47 -2.98
N THR A 87 -14.75 10.61 -3.65
CA THR A 87 -16.11 11.07 -3.98
C THR A 87 -16.66 10.38 -5.22
N VAL A 88 -17.98 10.19 -5.25
CA VAL A 88 -18.71 9.58 -6.37
C VAL A 88 -18.51 10.38 -7.66
N GLU A 89 -18.44 11.72 -7.58
CA GLU A 89 -18.16 12.59 -8.73
C GLU A 89 -16.81 12.27 -9.38
N LYS A 90 -15.80 11.96 -8.57
CA LYS A 90 -14.42 11.70 -9.02
C LYS A 90 -14.16 10.24 -9.35
N TYR A 91 -15.17 9.38 -9.28
CA TYR A 91 -15.01 7.95 -9.50
C TYR A 91 -14.40 7.61 -10.87
N GLU A 92 -14.89 8.18 -11.97
CA GLU A 92 -14.38 7.84 -13.30
C GLU A 92 -12.91 8.29 -13.49
N GLU A 93 -12.50 9.40 -12.86
CA GLU A 93 -11.11 9.88 -12.86
C GLU A 93 -10.20 8.97 -12.02
N ASN A 94 -10.73 8.42 -10.91
CA ASN A 94 -9.97 7.65 -9.93
C ASN A 94 -10.31 6.15 -9.92
N LYS A 95 -10.92 5.63 -10.99
CA LYS A 95 -11.57 4.33 -11.01
C LYS A 95 -10.69 3.20 -10.52
N GLU A 96 -9.48 3.07 -11.07
CA GLU A 96 -8.54 2.01 -10.70
C GLU A 96 -8.14 2.09 -9.21
N LEU A 97 -7.96 3.31 -8.69
CA LEU A 97 -7.61 3.53 -7.29
C LEU A 97 -8.76 3.18 -6.36
N MET A 98 -9.99 3.57 -6.72
CA MET A 98 -11.19 3.30 -5.93
C MET A 98 -11.58 1.82 -5.96
N GLU A 99 -11.50 1.16 -7.13
CA GLU A 99 -11.72 -0.28 -7.25
C GLU A 99 -10.69 -1.05 -6.41
N ARG A 100 -9.41 -0.62 -6.42
CA ARG A 100 -8.38 -1.20 -5.56
C ARG A 100 -8.70 -1.01 -4.08
N ALA A 101 -9.01 0.21 -3.66
CA ALA A 101 -9.34 0.51 -2.27
C ALA A 101 -10.54 -0.33 -1.81
N GLN A 102 -11.63 -0.31 -2.56
CA GLN A 102 -12.84 -1.08 -2.28
C GLN A 102 -12.56 -2.58 -2.19
N SER A 103 -11.73 -3.13 -3.09
CA SER A 103 -11.43 -4.57 -3.11
C SER A 103 -10.78 -5.06 -1.81
N LEU A 104 -10.00 -4.22 -1.12
CA LEU A 104 -9.37 -4.57 0.15
C LEU A 104 -10.38 -4.72 1.29
N THR A 105 -11.53 -4.03 1.20
CA THR A 105 -12.58 -4.08 2.22
C THR A 105 -13.44 -5.35 2.16
N VAL A 106 -13.42 -6.07 1.04
CA VAL A 106 -14.34 -7.19 0.77
C VAL A 106 -14.20 -8.33 1.79
N ALA A 107 -13.00 -8.58 2.28
CA ALA A 107 -12.73 -9.61 3.28
C ALA A 107 -13.17 -9.20 4.70
N GLY A 108 -13.42 -7.91 4.93
CA GLY A 108 -13.96 -7.37 6.18
C GLY A 108 -12.94 -7.01 7.25
N ASN A 109 -11.65 -7.26 7.04
CA ASN A 109 -10.59 -6.94 8.00
C ASN A 109 -9.81 -5.64 7.68
N ILE A 110 -10.17 -4.96 6.58
CA ILE A 110 -9.62 -3.66 6.21
C ILE A 110 -10.77 -2.68 6.05
N GLU A 111 -10.68 -1.54 6.74
CA GLU A 111 -11.70 -0.49 6.72
C GLU A 111 -11.08 0.87 6.40
N TYR A 112 -11.82 1.70 5.67
CA TYR A 112 -11.48 3.12 5.50
C TYR A 112 -12.40 3.96 6.39
N ARG A 113 -11.82 4.89 7.16
CA ARG A 113 -12.55 5.84 8.00
C ARG A 113 -12.16 7.26 7.63
N MET A 114 -13.09 8.05 7.09
CA MET A 114 -12.85 9.42 6.65
C MET A 114 -13.26 10.44 7.72
N CYS A 115 -12.40 11.42 7.97
CA CYS A 115 -12.65 12.52 8.88
C CYS A 115 -13.65 13.53 8.29
N ALA A 116 -14.83 13.66 8.88
CA ALA A 116 -15.84 14.64 8.49
C ALA A 116 -15.34 16.09 8.61
N ALA A 117 -14.60 16.39 9.69
CA ALA A 117 -14.04 17.73 9.88
C ALA A 117 -13.03 18.12 8.79
N ALA A 118 -12.25 17.18 8.27
CA ALA A 118 -11.35 17.41 7.15
C ALA A 118 -12.11 17.44 5.82
N ALA A 119 -13.09 16.56 5.63
CA ALA A 119 -13.92 16.52 4.42
C ALA A 119 -14.64 17.86 4.18
N ALA A 120 -15.15 18.48 5.25
CA ALA A 120 -15.75 19.81 5.19
C ALA A 120 -14.78 20.90 4.69
N LEU A 121 -13.47 20.76 4.90
CA LEU A 121 -12.46 21.70 4.37
C LEU A 121 -12.25 21.55 2.85
N HIS A 122 -12.70 20.43 2.28
CA HIS A 122 -12.68 20.13 0.86
C HIS A 122 -14.05 20.27 0.20
N ASP A 123 -15.04 20.86 0.90
CA ASP A 123 -16.43 20.95 0.45
C ASP A 123 -17.04 19.57 0.13
N VAL A 124 -16.65 18.52 0.87
CA VAL A 124 -17.14 17.14 0.72
C VAL A 124 -18.06 16.80 1.89
N GLU A 125 -19.29 16.40 1.58
CA GLU A 125 -20.27 15.90 2.55
C GLU A 125 -20.27 14.35 2.59
N PRO A 126 -20.77 13.71 3.66
CA PRO A 126 -20.79 12.25 3.76
C PRO A 126 -21.53 11.56 2.61
N GLU A 127 -22.57 12.19 2.05
CA GLU A 127 -23.34 11.62 0.93
C GLU A 127 -22.57 11.61 -0.40
N ASP A 128 -21.49 12.39 -0.51
CA ASP A 128 -20.65 12.44 -1.70
C ASP A 128 -19.63 11.30 -1.75
N VAL A 129 -19.37 10.63 -0.61
CA VAL A 129 -18.31 9.64 -0.46
C VAL A 129 -18.81 8.23 -0.81
N HIS A 130 -17.96 7.41 -1.43
CA HIS A 130 -18.28 6.02 -1.69
C HIS A 130 -18.62 5.24 -0.42
N GLY A 131 -19.72 4.47 -0.45
CA GLY A 131 -20.26 3.78 0.73
C GLY A 131 -19.42 2.65 1.32
N PHE A 132 -18.25 2.32 0.76
CA PHE A 132 -17.27 1.43 1.43
C PHE A 132 -16.38 2.18 2.43
N VAL A 133 -16.47 3.50 2.48
CA VAL A 133 -15.77 4.37 3.42
C VAL A 133 -16.75 4.76 4.54
N ASN A 134 -16.36 4.52 5.78
CA ASN A 134 -17.10 5.00 6.93
C ASN A 134 -16.71 6.45 7.22
N VAL A 135 -17.66 7.34 7.47
CA VAL A 135 -17.36 8.73 7.86
C VAL A 135 -17.42 8.86 9.37
N VAL A 136 -16.34 9.35 9.99
CA VAL A 136 -16.20 9.57 11.44
C VAL A 136 -16.08 11.07 11.73
N PRO A 137 -16.46 11.55 12.93
CA PRO A 137 -16.44 12.98 13.21
C PRO A 137 -15.06 13.66 13.06
N MET A 138 -13.99 12.99 13.50
CA MET A 138 -12.64 13.56 13.52
C MET A 138 -11.57 12.45 13.52
N ALA A 139 -10.57 12.54 12.64
CA ALA A 139 -9.48 11.56 12.55
C ALA A 139 -8.65 11.44 13.83
N ASP A 140 -8.22 12.56 14.42
CA ASP A 140 -7.38 12.52 15.64
C ASP A 140 -8.08 11.79 16.79
N ALA A 141 -9.36 12.06 17.01
CA ALA A 141 -10.16 11.39 18.03
C ALA A 141 -10.33 9.89 17.71
N GLU A 142 -10.57 9.55 16.45
CA GLU A 142 -10.69 8.18 15.98
C GLU A 142 -9.40 7.38 16.19
N ILE A 143 -8.26 7.97 15.85
CA ILE A 143 -6.93 7.36 16.02
C ILE A 143 -6.61 7.16 17.52
N ILE A 144 -6.97 8.11 18.38
CA ILE A 144 -6.81 7.96 19.84
C ILE A 144 -7.67 6.81 20.35
N GLU A 145 -8.94 6.73 19.92
CA GLU A 145 -9.85 5.66 20.31
C GLU A 145 -9.34 4.28 19.86
N LEU A 146 -8.87 4.16 18.61
CA LEU A 146 -8.26 2.93 18.09
C LEU A 146 -7.01 2.54 18.90
N GLN A 147 -6.13 3.49 19.22
CA GLN A 147 -4.95 3.18 20.05
C GLN A 147 -5.35 2.69 21.46
N HIS A 148 -6.40 3.24 22.08
CA HIS A 148 -6.93 2.71 23.34
C HIS A 148 -7.48 1.28 23.22
N GLN A 149 -7.97 0.90 22.04
CA GLN A 149 -8.40 -0.45 21.72
C GLN A 149 -7.25 -1.40 21.36
N GLY A 150 -6.00 -0.93 21.45
CA GLY A 150 -4.79 -1.73 21.24
C GLY A 150 -4.26 -1.73 19.80
N TYR A 151 -4.69 -0.80 18.95
CA TYR A 151 -4.19 -0.72 17.58
C TYR A 151 -2.79 -0.10 17.56
N ALA A 152 -1.88 -0.74 16.84
CA ALA A 152 -0.57 -0.17 16.52
C ALA A 152 -0.74 1.01 15.55
N TYR A 153 -0.05 2.11 15.83
CA TYR A 153 -0.10 3.33 15.03
C TYR A 153 0.95 3.34 13.90
N MET A 154 0.51 3.67 12.69
CA MET A 154 1.34 3.77 11.48
C MET A 154 1.08 5.10 10.77
N LYS A 155 2.15 5.69 10.20
CA LYS A 155 2.10 6.90 9.36
C LYS A 155 2.77 6.62 8.00
#